data_AF-A0A0B1RF01-F1
#
_entry.id   AF-A0A0B1RF01-F1
#
_cell.length_a   1.000
_cell.length_b   1.000
_cell.length_c   1.000
_cell.angle_alpha   90.00
_cell.angle_beta   90.00
_cell.angle_gamma   90.00
#
_symmetry.space_group_name_H-M   'P 1'
#
loop_
_entity.id
_entity.type
_entity.pdbx_description
1 polymer ?
#
loop_
_entity_poly.entity_id
_entity_poly.type
_entity_poly.pdbx_seq_one_letter_code
_entity_poly.pdbx_strand_id
1 'polypeptide(L)'
;MPNSPLSPRAGNPFLPVHLCFLAVFLFSSFLTVHEALELKNNYEERQRAQLSDFQKNLDSQFQESLDELMYYQKMLTYALTHPLDSDHGREASQRFQQLRQQHTWQLRIASPRSMPLNGMSDSWIEQDPLLRRDSEHIAQELRAALEFSFIMQFGDPEQEFHSRFWYTSRAGFFISSRPPQSPQELEETYATMVKRPYFRELDPRNPQHSRLRWTEAYQGLFNEGLMITVSAPVVSGDYWYGVLSMDFTQQRIHALLNEARQSYLQGKLLIVDRSMHEITRLSALHDKPLTDEQQARLEQQMRLHPAGIMRLGTQFTSWSKLTNVDAYLVNIQSLKQGIAQPLGRVALFLFGTWLLFVVLLLVSHQVIFRLVRRMDDLSSKLTWRANYDGMTRLLNRNAFFEQFVALAAHNKQQQTPMAVIQLDVDHFKNVNDTWGHAAGDQALIRVAGVISHTLRKYDIAGRIGGEEFCIVLPETTLADASAVAERIRTRLAAKTILVNCNSTFSITLSAGVTGSEEQGDYDAESLQATADRRLYQAKTSGRNRVCAEG
;
A
#
# COMPACT_ATOMS: atom_id res chain seq x y z
N MET A 1 3.36 31.83 40.84
CA MET A 1 3.05 30.46 41.27
C MET A 1 4.35 29.82 41.74
N PRO A 2 4.54 29.49 43.03
CA PRO A 2 5.74 28.80 43.46
C PRO A 2 5.51 27.29 43.49
N ASN A 3 6.39 26.57 42.80
CA ASN A 3 6.48 25.12 42.82
C ASN A 3 6.91 24.63 44.22
N SER A 4 6.09 23.76 44.80
CA SER A 4 6.36 22.94 45.98
C SER A 4 7.55 21.99 45.74
N PRO A 5 8.45 21.76 46.71
CA PRO A 5 9.45 20.72 46.62
C PRO A 5 8.96 19.42 47.30
N LEU A 6 9.40 18.29 46.75
CA LEU A 6 9.24 16.90 47.21
C LEU A 6 7.87 16.24 46.97
N SER A 7 7.56 16.01 45.68
CA SER A 7 6.88 14.78 45.28
C SER A 7 7.92 13.80 44.69
N PRO A 8 7.85 12.49 44.98
CA PRO A 8 8.68 11.51 44.26
C PRO A 8 8.38 11.70 42.78
N ARG A 9 9.42 11.67 41.90
CA ARG A 9 9.31 11.86 40.44
C ARG A 9 8.01 11.25 39.90
N ALA A 10 6.95 12.04 39.87
CA ALA A 10 5.69 11.65 39.27
C ALA A 10 5.98 11.75 37.78
N GLY A 11 6.44 10.63 37.22
CA GLY A 11 6.66 10.52 35.79
C GLY A 11 5.42 11.06 35.09
N ASN A 12 5.61 11.86 34.05
CA ASN A 12 4.52 12.51 33.33
C ASN A 12 3.38 11.49 33.09
N PRO A 13 2.22 11.62 33.75
CA PRO A 13 1.17 10.60 33.71
C PRO A 13 0.56 10.43 32.32
N PHE A 14 0.86 11.36 31.41
CA PHE A 14 0.44 11.33 30.01
C PHE A 14 1.37 10.48 29.12
N LEU A 15 2.64 10.30 29.48
CA LEU A 15 3.63 9.61 28.64
C LEU A 15 3.27 8.14 28.37
N PRO A 16 2.84 7.33 29.37
CA PRO A 16 2.45 5.94 29.12
C PRO A 16 1.25 5.81 28.17
N VAL A 17 0.29 6.75 28.25
CA VAL A 17 -0.89 6.77 27.39
C VAL A 17 -0.51 6.99 25.93
N HIS A 18 0.39 7.94 25.66
CA HIS A 18 0.90 8.18 24.31
C HIS A 18 1.74 7.01 23.77
N LEU A 19 2.60 6.42 24.61
CA LEU A 19 3.42 5.28 24.20
C LEU A 19 2.59 4.04 23.87
N CYS A 20 1.58 3.73 24.68
CA CYS A 20 0.67 2.61 24.43
C CYS A 20 -0.12 2.81 23.13
N PHE A 21 -0.67 4.02 22.92
CA PHE A 21 -1.32 4.40 21.66
C PHE A 21 -0.40 4.16 20.45
N LEU A 22 0.82 4.71 20.51
CA LEU A 22 1.79 4.63 19.41
C LEU A 22 2.15 3.17 19.11
N ALA A 23 2.39 2.36 20.15
CA ALA A 23 2.76 0.96 20.01
C ALA A 23 1.65 0.15 19.30
N VAL A 24 0.39 0.28 19.75
CA VAL A 24 -0.74 -0.43 19.14
C VAL A 24 -1.00 0.07 17.71
N PHE A 25 -0.91 1.38 17.48
CA PHE A 25 -1.08 1.96 16.15
C PHE A 25 -0.01 1.46 15.15
N LEU A 26 1.27 1.47 15.55
CA LEU A 26 2.36 0.99 14.71
C LEU A 26 2.25 -0.51 14.43
N PHE A 27 1.94 -1.32 15.44
CA PHE A 27 1.79 -2.76 15.27
C PHE A 27 0.61 -3.10 14.35
N SER A 28 -0.54 -2.46 14.54
CA SER A 28 -1.71 -2.64 13.67
C SER A 28 -1.43 -2.20 12.23
N SER A 29 -0.79 -1.05 12.04
CA SER A 29 -0.42 -0.55 10.71
C SER A 29 0.57 -1.50 10.02
N PHE A 30 1.55 -2.02 10.75
CA PHE A 30 2.51 -2.99 10.22
C PHE A 30 1.82 -4.28 9.75
N LEU A 31 0.92 -4.83 10.57
CA LEU A 31 0.17 -6.05 10.23
C LEU A 31 -0.68 -5.86 8.97
N THR A 32 -1.41 -4.74 8.86
CA THR A 32 -2.24 -4.45 7.68
C THR A 32 -1.40 -4.24 6.42
N VAL A 33 -0.23 -3.59 6.52
CA VAL A 33 0.69 -3.46 5.39
C VAL A 33 1.23 -4.83 4.97
N HIS A 34 1.55 -5.70 5.94
CA HIS A 34 2.01 -7.06 5.67
C HIS A 34 0.94 -7.89 4.93
N GLU A 35 -0.29 -7.92 5.43
CA GLU A 35 -1.42 -8.61 4.78
C GLU A 35 -1.71 -8.03 3.38
N ALA A 36 -1.60 -6.71 3.20
CA ALA A 36 -1.79 -6.08 1.90
C ALA A 36 -0.71 -6.48 0.88
N LEU A 37 0.54 -6.63 1.32
CA LEU A 37 1.64 -7.13 0.48
C LEU A 37 1.45 -8.60 0.11
N GLU A 38 0.99 -9.43 1.04
CA GLU A 38 0.70 -10.84 0.78
C GLU A 38 -0.46 -11.00 -0.20
N LEU A 39 -1.55 -10.25 -0.01
CA LEU A 39 -2.67 -10.21 -0.96
C LEU A 39 -2.24 -9.78 -2.37
N LYS A 40 -1.33 -8.79 -2.45
CA LYS A 40 -0.75 -8.37 -3.73
C LYS A 40 0.04 -9.51 -4.40
N ASN A 41 0.91 -10.20 -3.66
CA ASN A 41 1.70 -11.32 -4.19
C ASN A 41 0.77 -12.45 -4.66
N ASN A 42 -0.22 -12.83 -3.85
CA ASN A 42 -1.22 -13.85 -4.22
C ASN A 42 -2.01 -13.45 -5.47
N TYR A 43 -2.33 -12.16 -5.63
CA TYR A 43 -2.97 -11.66 -6.84
C TYR A 43 -2.08 -11.81 -8.07
N GLU A 44 -0.80 -11.44 -7.97
CA GLU A 44 0.17 -11.58 -9.07
C GLU A 44 0.39 -13.06 -9.44
N GLU A 45 0.55 -13.96 -8.47
CA GLU A 45 0.69 -15.40 -8.71
C GLU A 45 -0.54 -15.98 -9.42
N ARG A 46 -1.74 -15.61 -8.95
CA ARG A 46 -2.98 -16.07 -9.57
C ARG A 46 -3.12 -15.59 -11.01
N GLN A 47 -2.74 -14.35 -11.31
CA GLN A 47 -2.73 -13.85 -12.69
C GLN A 47 -1.74 -14.62 -13.57
N ARG A 48 -0.55 -14.91 -13.07
CA ARG A 48 0.46 -15.71 -13.77
C ARG A 48 -0.05 -17.11 -14.08
N ALA A 49 -0.64 -17.78 -13.09
CA ALA A 49 -1.19 -19.13 -13.24
C ALA A 49 -2.30 -19.16 -14.30
N GLN A 50 -3.26 -18.22 -14.22
CA GLN A 50 -4.32 -18.11 -15.22
C GLN A 50 -3.77 -17.86 -16.61
N LEU A 51 -2.83 -16.92 -16.78
CA LEU A 51 -2.24 -16.64 -18.09
C LEU A 51 -1.47 -17.84 -18.65
N SER A 52 -0.76 -18.57 -17.79
CA SER A 52 -0.07 -19.81 -18.14
C SER A 52 -1.04 -20.89 -18.65
N ASP A 53 -2.19 -21.07 -17.99
CA ASP A 53 -3.18 -22.07 -18.42
C ASP A 53 -3.78 -21.70 -19.78
N PHE A 54 -4.04 -20.41 -20.02
CA PHE A 54 -4.46 -19.94 -21.36
C PHE A 54 -3.39 -20.18 -22.42
N GLN A 55 -2.13 -19.86 -22.09
CA GLN A 55 -1.00 -20.08 -22.99
C GLN A 55 -0.89 -21.56 -23.35
N LYS A 56 -1.01 -22.48 -22.38
CA LYS A 56 -0.99 -23.94 -22.65
C LYS A 56 -2.13 -24.39 -23.56
N ASN A 57 -3.35 -23.93 -23.32
CA ASN A 57 -4.51 -24.29 -24.16
C ASN A 57 -4.31 -23.79 -25.60
N LEU A 58 -3.83 -22.56 -25.77
CA LEU A 58 -3.55 -21.99 -27.08
C LEU A 58 -2.39 -22.71 -27.78
N ASP A 59 -1.29 -22.98 -27.05
CA ASP A 59 -0.16 -23.74 -27.58
C ASP A 59 -0.57 -25.16 -27.99
N SER A 60 -1.52 -25.79 -27.28
CA SER A 60 -2.05 -27.11 -27.65
C SER A 60 -2.78 -27.07 -28.99
N GLN A 61 -3.57 -26.02 -29.25
CA GLN A 61 -4.28 -25.85 -30.53
C GLN A 61 -3.30 -25.60 -31.68
N PHE A 62 -2.27 -24.78 -31.44
CA PHE A 62 -1.18 -24.62 -32.42
C PHE A 62 -0.40 -25.91 -32.62
N GLN A 63 -0.13 -26.68 -31.56
CA GLN A 63 0.57 -27.96 -31.65
C GLN A 63 -0.18 -28.97 -32.51
N GLU A 64 -1.50 -29.09 -32.29
CA GLU A 64 -2.35 -29.98 -33.08
C GLU A 64 -2.30 -29.65 -34.57
N SER A 65 -2.40 -28.36 -34.92
CA SER A 65 -2.27 -27.91 -36.31
C SER A 65 -0.85 -28.11 -36.87
N LEU A 66 0.19 -27.95 -36.05
CA LEU A 66 1.57 -28.22 -36.46
C LEU A 66 1.82 -29.71 -36.72
N ASP A 67 1.28 -30.58 -35.88
CA ASP A 67 1.38 -32.03 -36.04
C ASP A 67 0.66 -32.47 -37.31
N GLU A 68 -0.50 -31.86 -37.60
CA GLU A 68 -1.24 -32.05 -38.85
C GLU A 68 -0.44 -31.58 -40.08
N LEU A 69 0.16 -30.38 -40.03
CA LEU A 69 1.05 -29.88 -41.09
C LEU A 69 2.21 -30.85 -41.37
N MET A 70 2.85 -31.34 -40.30
CA MET A 70 3.95 -32.29 -40.40
C MET A 70 3.49 -33.64 -40.95
N TYR A 71 2.29 -34.10 -40.59
CA TYR A 71 1.68 -35.30 -41.16
C TYR A 71 1.47 -35.14 -42.67
N TYR A 72 0.85 -34.03 -43.09
CA TYR A 72 0.63 -33.75 -44.50
C TYR A 72 1.94 -33.59 -45.29
N GLN A 73 2.95 -32.92 -44.73
CA GLN A 73 4.26 -32.79 -45.35
C GLN A 73 4.89 -34.17 -45.60
N LYS A 74 4.84 -35.06 -44.61
CA LYS A 74 5.33 -36.44 -44.74
C LYS A 74 4.56 -37.22 -45.80
N MET A 75 3.24 -37.08 -45.84
CA MET A 75 2.40 -37.75 -46.84
C MET A 75 2.71 -37.27 -48.26
N LEU A 76 2.82 -35.96 -48.48
CA LEU A 76 3.19 -35.41 -49.78
C LEU A 76 4.60 -35.84 -50.19
N THR A 77 5.56 -35.81 -49.26
CA THR A 77 6.93 -36.28 -49.50
C THR A 77 6.97 -37.77 -49.83
N TYR A 78 6.14 -38.57 -49.17
CA TYR A 78 5.98 -40.00 -49.47
C TYR A 78 5.42 -40.20 -50.89
N ALA A 79 4.32 -39.52 -51.24
CA ALA A 79 3.72 -39.58 -52.57
C ALA A 79 4.70 -39.13 -53.67
N LEU A 80 5.56 -38.14 -53.37
CA LEU A 80 6.66 -37.76 -54.25
C LEU A 80 7.61 -38.93 -54.46
N THR A 81 8.09 -39.60 -53.41
CA THR A 81 9.03 -40.74 -53.56
C THR A 81 8.42 -42.03 -54.10
N HIS A 82 7.10 -42.23 -53.95
CA HIS A 82 6.38 -43.45 -54.32
C HIS A 82 5.14 -43.12 -55.18
N PRO A 83 5.31 -42.59 -56.39
CA PRO A 83 4.18 -42.15 -57.21
C PRO A 83 3.29 -43.34 -57.58
N LEU A 84 1.97 -43.20 -57.41
CA LEU A 84 1.03 -44.22 -57.87
C LEU A 84 0.81 -44.06 -59.37
N ASP A 85 1.09 -45.11 -60.13
CA ASP A 85 0.84 -45.15 -61.56
C ASP A 85 -0.64 -45.44 -61.84
N SER A 86 -1.48 -44.42 -61.67
CA SER A 86 -2.92 -44.47 -61.95
C SER A 86 -3.27 -43.94 -63.33
N ASP A 87 -4.35 -44.44 -63.94
CA ASP A 87 -4.88 -43.92 -65.21
C ASP A 87 -5.18 -42.42 -65.12
N HIS A 88 -5.74 -41.97 -64.00
CA HIS A 88 -6.01 -40.56 -63.74
C HIS A 88 -4.74 -39.70 -63.68
N GLY A 89 -3.65 -40.20 -63.07
CA GLY A 89 -2.36 -39.50 -63.04
C GLY A 89 -1.73 -39.34 -64.44
N ARG A 90 -1.86 -40.37 -65.29
CA ARG A 90 -1.42 -40.32 -66.70
C ARG A 90 -2.24 -39.33 -67.53
N GLU A 91 -3.57 -39.38 -67.43
CA GLU A 91 -4.46 -38.44 -68.13
C GLU A 91 -4.19 -36.99 -67.71
N ALA A 92 -4.05 -36.74 -66.41
CA ALA A 92 -3.78 -35.41 -65.88
C ALA A 92 -2.44 -34.86 -66.37
N SER A 93 -1.40 -35.71 -66.47
CA SER A 93 -0.09 -35.34 -67.03
C SER A 93 -0.20 -34.94 -68.51
N GLN A 94 -1.01 -35.64 -69.30
CA GLN A 94 -1.24 -35.30 -70.72
C GLN A 94 -2.00 -33.99 -70.87
N ARG A 95 -3.08 -33.80 -70.10
CA ARG A 95 -3.85 -32.54 -70.08
C ARG A 95 -2.98 -31.35 -69.67
N PHE A 96 -2.12 -31.53 -68.68
CA PHE A 96 -1.17 -30.50 -68.25
C PHE A 96 -0.27 -30.00 -69.39
N GLN A 97 0.20 -30.88 -70.30
CA GLN A 97 1.03 -30.45 -71.43
C GLN A 97 0.30 -29.50 -72.39
N GLN A 98 -1.04 -29.57 -72.46
CA GLN A 98 -1.85 -28.64 -73.24
C GLN A 98 -2.14 -27.35 -72.45
N LEU A 99 -2.37 -27.48 -71.15
CA LEU A 99 -2.74 -26.37 -70.27
C LEU A 99 -1.58 -25.44 -69.92
N ARG A 100 -0.33 -25.95 -69.87
CA ARG A 100 0.85 -25.19 -69.43
C ARG A 100 1.19 -23.94 -70.27
N GLN A 101 0.61 -23.82 -71.46
CA GLN A 101 0.76 -22.64 -72.33
C GLN A 101 -0.31 -21.56 -72.06
N GLN A 102 -1.38 -21.90 -71.36
CA GLN A 102 -2.42 -20.94 -70.97
C GLN A 102 -1.91 -20.09 -69.81
N HIS A 103 -2.21 -18.78 -69.84
CA HIS A 103 -1.77 -17.79 -68.84
C HIS A 103 -2.02 -18.28 -67.40
N THR A 104 -3.25 -18.73 -67.13
CA THR A 104 -3.67 -19.45 -65.93
C THR A 104 -4.40 -20.73 -66.33
N TRP A 105 -4.24 -21.81 -65.57
CA TRP A 105 -4.93 -23.07 -65.81
C TRP A 105 -5.38 -23.74 -64.52
N GLN A 106 -6.40 -24.58 -64.63
CA GLN A 106 -6.92 -25.38 -63.54
C GLN A 106 -7.07 -26.83 -63.98
N LEU A 107 -6.52 -27.76 -63.22
CA LEU A 107 -6.53 -29.19 -63.49
C LEU A 107 -7.27 -29.92 -62.38
N ARG A 108 -8.39 -30.56 -62.73
CA ARG A 108 -9.22 -31.34 -61.81
C ARG A 108 -9.40 -32.75 -62.37
N ILE A 109 -9.26 -33.77 -61.51
CA ILE A 109 -9.64 -35.14 -61.85
C ILE A 109 -11.17 -35.21 -61.83
N ALA A 110 -11.77 -36.06 -62.67
CA ALA A 110 -13.22 -36.28 -62.74
C ALA A 110 -13.77 -37.01 -61.49
N SER A 111 -13.55 -36.42 -60.32
CA SER A 111 -14.11 -36.82 -59.03
C SER A 111 -14.60 -35.56 -58.32
N PRO A 112 -15.85 -35.52 -57.85
CA PRO A 112 -16.39 -34.39 -57.08
C PRO A 112 -15.56 -34.04 -55.84
N ARG A 113 -14.74 -35.00 -55.39
CA ARG A 113 -13.96 -35.03 -54.15
C ARG A 113 -12.49 -34.61 -54.31
N SER A 114 -12.03 -34.22 -55.50
CA SER A 114 -10.65 -33.71 -55.68
C SER A 114 -10.60 -32.18 -55.63
N MET A 115 -9.63 -31.64 -54.89
CA MET A 115 -9.28 -30.22 -54.98
C MET A 115 -8.56 -29.95 -56.31
N PRO A 116 -8.87 -28.84 -57.01
CA PRO A 116 -8.22 -28.53 -58.26
C PRO A 116 -6.76 -28.09 -58.03
N LEU A 117 -5.87 -28.52 -58.92
CA LEU A 117 -4.54 -27.92 -59.06
C LEU A 117 -4.69 -26.64 -59.87
N ASN A 118 -4.15 -25.54 -59.36
CA ASN A 118 -4.26 -24.22 -59.96
C ASN A 118 -2.85 -23.77 -60.34
N GLY A 119 -2.63 -23.32 -61.57
CA GLY A 119 -1.27 -22.96 -61.97
C GLY A 119 -1.15 -21.94 -63.10
N MET A 120 0.09 -21.54 -63.30
CA MET A 120 0.51 -20.48 -64.20
C MET A 120 1.20 -21.05 -65.44
N SER A 121 1.21 -20.25 -66.52
CA SER A 121 1.91 -20.59 -67.76
C SER A 121 3.42 -20.76 -67.56
N ASP A 122 4.07 -21.48 -68.48
CA ASP A 122 5.54 -21.53 -68.56
C ASP A 122 6.16 -20.13 -68.61
N SER A 123 5.62 -19.25 -69.46
CA SER A 123 6.12 -17.89 -69.67
C SER A 123 6.02 -16.98 -68.43
N TRP A 124 5.09 -17.29 -67.53
CA TRP A 124 4.95 -16.56 -66.27
C TRP A 124 6.02 -16.98 -65.26
N ILE A 125 6.31 -18.28 -65.19
CA ILE A 125 7.26 -18.87 -64.24
C ILE A 125 8.69 -18.46 -64.56
N GLU A 126 9.04 -18.37 -65.85
CA GLU A 126 10.37 -17.94 -66.31
C GLU A 126 10.77 -16.52 -65.85
N GLN A 127 9.81 -15.72 -65.37
CA GLN A 127 10.05 -14.36 -64.88
C GLN A 127 10.68 -14.34 -63.47
N ASP A 128 10.56 -15.42 -62.70
CA ASP A 128 11.11 -15.51 -61.35
C ASP A 128 12.15 -16.64 -61.26
N PRO A 129 13.44 -16.34 -60.99
CA PRO A 129 14.51 -17.36 -60.96
C PRO A 129 14.34 -18.40 -59.85
N LEU A 130 13.52 -18.14 -58.83
CA LEU A 130 13.22 -19.11 -57.77
C LEU A 130 12.29 -20.22 -58.27
N LEU A 131 11.44 -19.89 -59.25
CA LEU A 131 10.47 -20.79 -59.84
C LEU A 131 11.08 -21.52 -61.03
N ARG A 132 10.83 -22.82 -61.11
CA ARG A 132 11.36 -23.66 -62.17
C ARG A 132 10.46 -24.86 -62.37
N ARG A 133 10.02 -25.06 -63.60
CA ARG A 133 9.30 -26.25 -64.03
C ARG A 133 10.31 -27.25 -64.61
N ASP A 134 10.85 -28.08 -63.73
CA ASP A 134 11.84 -29.09 -64.10
C ASP A 134 11.19 -30.28 -64.81
N SER A 135 11.65 -30.59 -66.02
CA SER A 135 11.13 -31.70 -66.83
C SER A 135 11.34 -33.08 -66.18
N GLU A 136 12.37 -33.24 -65.36
CA GLU A 136 12.65 -34.51 -64.68
C GLU A 136 11.65 -34.77 -63.54
N HIS A 137 11.25 -33.71 -62.83
CA HIS A 137 10.48 -33.82 -61.59
C HIS A 137 8.98 -33.51 -61.74
N ILE A 138 8.58 -32.71 -62.74
CA ILE A 138 7.19 -32.19 -62.87
C ILE A 138 6.13 -33.28 -62.98
N ALA A 139 6.41 -34.37 -63.70
CA ALA A 139 5.43 -35.44 -63.89
C ALA A 139 5.14 -36.18 -62.58
N GLN A 140 6.18 -36.41 -61.77
CA GLN A 140 6.08 -37.03 -60.45
C GLN A 140 5.40 -36.10 -59.46
N GLU A 141 5.77 -34.81 -59.48
CA GLU A 141 5.18 -33.80 -58.60
C GLU A 141 3.68 -33.61 -58.87
N LEU A 142 3.26 -33.51 -60.14
CA LEU A 142 1.84 -33.38 -60.49
C LEU A 142 1.03 -34.58 -60.00
N ARG A 143 1.54 -35.80 -60.14
CA ARG A 143 0.86 -37.01 -59.65
C ARG A 143 0.74 -37.00 -58.14
N ALA A 144 1.83 -36.74 -57.43
CA ALA A 144 1.84 -36.64 -55.98
C ALA A 144 0.89 -35.55 -55.46
N ALA A 145 0.88 -34.39 -56.13
CA ALA A 145 -0.01 -33.28 -55.79
C ALA A 145 -1.49 -33.64 -56.04
N LEU A 146 -1.80 -34.34 -57.13
CA LEU A 146 -3.16 -34.84 -57.40
C LEU A 146 -3.62 -35.87 -56.38
N GLU A 147 -2.76 -36.80 -55.97
CA GLU A 147 -3.05 -37.75 -54.90
C GLU A 147 -3.30 -37.03 -53.57
N PHE A 148 -2.42 -36.09 -53.24
CA PHE A 148 -2.51 -35.26 -52.04
C PHE A 148 -3.79 -34.40 -52.02
N SER A 149 -4.26 -33.93 -53.18
CA SER A 149 -5.51 -33.17 -53.32
C SER A 149 -6.75 -33.93 -52.84
N PHE A 150 -6.72 -35.27 -52.84
CA PHE A 150 -7.79 -36.09 -52.27
C PHE A 150 -7.70 -36.21 -50.75
N ILE A 151 -6.52 -36.07 -50.17
CA ILE A 151 -6.32 -36.16 -48.72
C ILE A 151 -6.72 -34.85 -48.05
N MET A 152 -6.38 -33.71 -48.67
CA MET A 152 -6.71 -32.37 -48.16
C MET A 152 -8.22 -32.13 -47.95
N GLN A 153 -9.10 -32.92 -48.58
CA GLN A 153 -10.55 -32.76 -48.43
C GLN A 153 -11.11 -33.26 -47.10
N PHE A 154 -10.35 -34.09 -46.37
CA PHE A 154 -10.83 -34.69 -45.13
C PHE A 154 -10.77 -33.71 -43.96
N GLY A 155 -10.07 -32.58 -44.13
CA GLY A 155 -10.15 -31.48 -43.19
C GLY A 155 -11.42 -30.65 -43.37
N ASP A 156 -12.02 -30.23 -42.26
CA ASP A 156 -13.13 -29.29 -42.26
C ASP A 156 -12.61 -27.88 -41.93
N PRO A 157 -12.37 -27.02 -42.94
CA PRO A 157 -11.82 -25.68 -42.72
C PRO A 157 -12.78 -24.76 -41.95
N GLU A 158 -14.02 -25.19 -41.71
CA GLU A 158 -14.97 -24.49 -40.85
C GLU A 158 -14.90 -24.90 -39.37
N GLN A 159 -14.40 -26.10 -39.06
CA GLN A 159 -14.24 -26.59 -37.69
C GLN A 159 -12.80 -26.54 -37.19
N GLU A 160 -11.83 -26.63 -38.09
CA GLU A 160 -10.41 -26.63 -37.76
C GLU A 160 -9.94 -25.26 -37.24
N PHE A 161 -8.91 -25.32 -36.39
CA PHE A 161 -8.29 -24.13 -35.83
C PHE A 161 -7.54 -23.33 -36.91
N HIS A 162 -6.86 -24.01 -37.82
CA HIS A 162 -6.28 -23.39 -38.99
C HIS A 162 -7.39 -23.07 -40.01
N SER A 163 -7.29 -21.90 -40.65
CA SER A 163 -8.33 -21.34 -41.52
C SER A 163 -8.19 -21.72 -43.00
N ARG A 164 -6.95 -21.95 -43.44
CA ARG A 164 -6.61 -22.33 -44.81
C ARG A 164 -5.35 -23.16 -44.80
N PHE A 165 -5.30 -24.15 -45.66
CA PHE A 165 -4.16 -25.04 -45.83
C PHE A 165 -3.84 -25.16 -47.33
N TRP A 166 -2.56 -25.09 -47.71
CA TRP A 166 -2.17 -25.16 -49.11
C TRP A 166 -0.74 -25.65 -49.34
N TYR A 167 -0.53 -26.17 -50.53
CA TYR A 167 0.78 -26.50 -51.10
C TYR A 167 1.09 -25.53 -52.24
N THR A 168 2.24 -24.84 -52.19
CA THR A 168 2.74 -23.99 -53.27
C THR A 168 3.99 -24.61 -53.88
N SER A 169 3.90 -24.98 -55.16
CA SER A 169 5.00 -25.55 -55.94
C SER A 169 5.85 -24.47 -56.60
N ARG A 170 7.16 -24.71 -56.71
CA ARG A 170 8.09 -23.94 -57.54
C ARG A 170 7.87 -24.14 -59.04
N ALA A 171 7.18 -25.21 -59.44
CA ALA A 171 6.86 -25.48 -60.83
C ALA A 171 5.62 -24.73 -61.34
N GLY A 172 5.16 -23.70 -60.62
CA GLY A 172 4.12 -22.80 -61.09
C GLY A 172 2.70 -23.19 -60.75
N PHE A 173 2.47 -24.02 -59.74
CA PHE A 173 1.12 -24.44 -59.36
C PHE A 173 0.93 -24.54 -57.86
N PHE A 174 -0.31 -24.60 -57.42
CA PHE A 174 -0.67 -24.75 -56.01
C PHE A 174 -2.00 -25.49 -55.84
N ILE A 175 -2.18 -26.06 -54.65
CA ILE A 175 -3.45 -26.66 -54.20
C ILE A 175 -3.82 -25.98 -52.90
N SER A 176 -5.08 -25.56 -52.75
CA SER A 176 -5.57 -24.92 -51.54
C SER A 176 -6.88 -25.55 -51.09
N SER A 177 -7.07 -25.65 -49.77
CA SER A 177 -8.36 -26.02 -49.18
C SER A 177 -9.46 -25.00 -49.47
N ARG A 178 -9.09 -23.78 -49.89
CA ARG A 178 -9.98 -22.74 -50.40
C ARG A 178 -9.53 -22.35 -51.81
N PRO A 179 -9.92 -23.12 -52.85
CA PRO A 179 -9.46 -22.86 -54.22
C PRO A 179 -10.05 -21.54 -54.75
N PRO A 180 -9.27 -20.81 -55.59
CA PRO A 180 -9.73 -19.56 -56.19
C PRO A 180 -10.95 -19.79 -57.08
N GLN A 181 -11.86 -18.81 -57.12
CA GLN A 181 -13.11 -18.87 -57.87
C GLN A 181 -13.00 -18.23 -59.26
N SER A 182 -11.94 -17.43 -59.50
CA SER A 182 -11.70 -16.78 -60.79
C SER A 182 -10.25 -16.89 -61.26
N PRO A 183 -9.98 -16.80 -62.58
CA PRO A 183 -8.61 -16.77 -63.10
C PRO A 183 -7.76 -15.61 -62.56
N GLN A 184 -8.37 -14.44 -62.34
CA GLN A 184 -7.70 -13.29 -61.76
C GLN A 184 -7.28 -13.56 -60.30
N GLU A 185 -8.19 -14.11 -59.50
CA GLU A 185 -7.91 -14.50 -58.12
C GLU A 185 -6.80 -15.56 -58.04
N LEU A 186 -6.78 -16.51 -58.98
CA LEU A 186 -5.73 -17.53 -59.08
C LEU A 186 -4.35 -16.89 -59.30
N GLU A 187 -4.24 -15.99 -60.28
CA GLU A 187 -2.98 -15.29 -60.57
C GLU A 187 -2.53 -14.44 -59.37
N GLU A 188 -3.43 -13.63 -58.80
CA GLU A 188 -3.12 -12.79 -57.64
C GLU A 188 -2.69 -13.62 -56.43
N THR A 189 -3.35 -14.76 -56.20
CA THR A 189 -3.03 -15.70 -55.12
C THR A 189 -1.63 -16.28 -55.30
N TYR A 190 -1.34 -16.88 -56.45
CA TYR A 190 -0.04 -17.50 -56.70
C TYR A 190 1.09 -16.47 -56.69
N ALA A 191 0.89 -15.32 -57.35
CA ALA A 191 1.84 -14.21 -57.38
C ALA A 191 2.17 -13.69 -55.98
N THR A 192 1.19 -13.67 -55.07
CA THR A 192 1.42 -13.28 -53.68
C THR A 192 2.17 -14.37 -52.93
N MET A 193 1.75 -15.64 -53.02
CA MET A 193 2.36 -16.75 -52.30
C MET A 193 3.87 -16.84 -52.55
N VAL A 194 4.30 -16.74 -53.81
CA VAL A 194 5.72 -16.86 -54.18
C VAL A 194 6.58 -15.63 -53.82
N LYS A 195 5.94 -14.48 -53.50
CA LYS A 195 6.62 -13.26 -53.06
C LYS A 195 6.79 -13.18 -51.54
N ARG A 196 6.00 -13.94 -50.77
CA ARG A 196 5.99 -13.85 -49.31
C ARG A 196 7.24 -14.51 -48.68
N PRO A 197 7.64 -14.07 -47.47
CA PRO A 197 8.76 -14.63 -46.73
C PRO A 197 8.68 -16.15 -46.53
N TYR A 198 7.48 -16.68 -46.28
CA TYR A 198 7.26 -18.11 -46.09
C TYR A 198 7.57 -18.97 -47.32
N PHE A 199 7.67 -18.40 -48.51
CA PHE A 199 8.05 -19.14 -49.72
C PHE A 199 9.53 -18.89 -50.04
N ARG A 200 9.93 -17.62 -50.10
CA ARG A 200 11.27 -17.23 -50.57
C ARG A 200 12.39 -17.55 -49.60
N GLU A 201 12.09 -17.54 -48.31
CA GLU A 201 13.10 -17.72 -47.28
C GLU A 201 13.12 -19.15 -46.71
N LEU A 202 12.31 -20.07 -47.24
CA LEU A 202 12.27 -21.49 -46.83
C LEU A 202 13.13 -22.38 -47.75
N ASP A 203 14.10 -21.79 -48.45
CA ASP A 203 15.03 -22.50 -49.31
C ASP A 203 15.92 -23.46 -48.49
N PRO A 204 15.78 -24.79 -48.68
CA PRO A 204 16.44 -25.79 -47.85
C PRO A 204 17.95 -25.86 -48.05
N ARG A 205 18.51 -25.15 -49.05
CA ARG A 205 19.96 -24.97 -49.22
C ARG A 205 20.60 -24.23 -48.06
N ASN A 206 19.81 -23.51 -47.26
CA ASN A 206 20.23 -22.94 -45.99
C ASN A 206 19.76 -23.84 -44.83
N PRO A 207 20.68 -24.47 -44.06
CA PRO A 207 20.33 -25.34 -42.93
C PRO A 207 19.48 -24.66 -41.85
N GLN A 208 19.55 -23.33 -41.72
CA GLN A 208 18.68 -22.56 -40.82
C GLN A 208 17.23 -22.47 -41.32
N HIS A 209 17.01 -22.67 -42.62
CA HIS A 209 15.73 -22.55 -43.31
C HIS A 209 15.10 -23.91 -43.65
N SER A 210 15.75 -25.03 -43.31
CA SER A 210 15.22 -26.38 -43.51
C SER A 210 14.19 -26.82 -42.44
N ARG A 211 13.71 -25.89 -41.59
CA ARG A 211 12.78 -26.16 -40.48
C ARG A 211 11.47 -25.38 -40.65
N LEU A 212 10.43 -25.79 -39.93
CA LEU A 212 9.16 -25.07 -39.81
C LEU A 212 9.38 -23.58 -39.53
N ARG A 213 8.60 -22.72 -40.20
CA ARG A 213 8.74 -21.27 -40.07
C ARG A 213 7.40 -20.57 -39.91
N TRP A 214 7.33 -19.67 -38.94
CA TRP A 214 6.22 -18.74 -38.76
C TRP A 214 6.50 -17.40 -39.44
N THR A 215 5.46 -16.76 -39.95
CA THR A 215 5.50 -15.35 -40.34
C THR A 215 5.21 -14.42 -39.18
N GLU A 216 5.62 -13.15 -39.33
CA GLU A 216 4.97 -12.05 -38.61
C GLU A 216 3.50 -11.91 -39.05
N ALA A 217 2.71 -11.15 -38.29
CA ALA A 217 1.32 -10.91 -38.64
C ALA A 217 1.22 -10.06 -39.90
N TYR A 218 0.37 -10.47 -40.84
CA TYR A 218 0.18 -9.73 -42.09
C TYR A 218 -1.29 -9.78 -42.54
N GLN A 219 -1.66 -8.83 -43.38
CA GLN A 219 -3.00 -8.76 -43.96
C GLN A 219 -3.15 -9.83 -45.05
N GLY A 220 -4.11 -10.72 -44.86
CA GLY A 220 -4.51 -11.73 -45.84
C GLY A 220 -5.04 -11.10 -47.13
N LEU A 221 -5.11 -11.91 -48.18
CA LEU A 221 -5.70 -11.50 -49.45
C LEU A 221 -7.23 -11.44 -49.32
N PHE A 222 -7.89 -10.73 -50.23
CA PHE A 222 -9.36 -10.75 -50.36
C PHE A 222 -10.15 -10.48 -49.06
N ASN A 223 -9.67 -9.56 -48.21
CA ASN A 223 -10.30 -9.17 -46.93
C ASN A 223 -10.40 -10.30 -45.89
N GLU A 224 -9.53 -11.30 -45.93
CA GLU A 224 -9.44 -12.37 -44.91
C GLU A 224 -9.05 -11.88 -43.50
N GLY A 225 -8.63 -10.61 -43.39
CA GLY A 225 -8.20 -10.00 -42.13
C GLY A 225 -6.72 -10.23 -41.84
N LEU A 226 -6.32 -9.93 -40.61
CA LEU A 226 -4.97 -10.18 -40.15
C LEU A 226 -4.77 -11.68 -39.86
N MET A 227 -3.60 -12.21 -40.19
CA MET A 227 -3.29 -13.63 -40.00
C MET A 227 -1.79 -13.87 -39.76
N ILE A 228 -1.48 -15.05 -39.24
CA ILE A 228 -0.14 -15.62 -39.22
C ILE A 228 -0.13 -16.92 -40.00
N THR A 229 1.00 -17.23 -40.63
CA THR A 229 1.17 -18.46 -41.41
C THR A 229 2.33 -19.26 -40.84
N VAL A 230 2.16 -20.57 -40.77
CA VAL A 230 3.27 -21.50 -40.58
C VAL A 230 3.50 -22.32 -41.84
N SER A 231 4.76 -22.53 -42.19
CA SER A 231 5.16 -23.20 -43.41
C SER A 231 6.28 -24.21 -43.19
N ALA A 232 6.22 -25.30 -43.95
CA ALA A 232 7.20 -26.38 -43.98
C ALA A 232 7.72 -26.58 -45.42
N PRO A 233 9.04 -26.78 -45.63
CA PRO A 233 9.57 -27.05 -46.96
C PRO A 233 9.26 -28.47 -47.41
N VAL A 234 8.89 -28.66 -48.68
CA VAL A 234 8.66 -29.98 -49.28
C VAL A 234 9.87 -30.36 -50.12
N VAL A 235 10.62 -31.35 -49.67
CA VAL A 235 11.93 -31.74 -50.23
C VAL A 235 11.95 -33.24 -50.43
N SER A 236 12.50 -33.71 -51.56
CA SER A 236 12.84 -35.12 -51.77
C SER A 236 14.23 -35.23 -52.39
N GLY A 237 15.11 -36.03 -51.77
CA GLY A 237 16.53 -36.03 -52.11
C GLY A 237 17.13 -34.63 -51.95
N ASP A 238 17.83 -34.15 -52.98
CA ASP A 238 18.41 -32.80 -53.04
C ASP A 238 17.49 -31.77 -53.73
N TYR A 239 16.27 -32.16 -54.09
CA TYR A 239 15.34 -31.29 -54.82
C TYR A 239 14.27 -30.71 -53.89
N TRP A 240 14.18 -29.37 -53.90
CA TRP A 240 13.13 -28.62 -53.22
C TRP A 240 11.96 -28.36 -54.16
N TYR A 241 10.80 -28.95 -53.87
CA TYR A 241 9.60 -28.83 -54.70
C TYR A 241 8.82 -27.55 -54.41
N GLY A 242 8.75 -27.15 -53.15
CA GLY A 242 7.93 -26.01 -52.74
C GLY A 242 7.69 -25.96 -51.24
N VAL A 243 6.60 -25.33 -50.82
CA VAL A 243 6.26 -25.17 -49.40
C VAL A 243 4.82 -25.57 -49.15
N LEU A 244 4.61 -26.16 -47.97
CA LEU A 244 3.30 -26.49 -47.44
C LEU A 244 3.01 -25.50 -46.31
N SER A 245 1.82 -24.88 -46.30
CA SER A 245 1.52 -23.77 -45.38
C SER A 245 0.12 -23.84 -44.80
N MET A 246 -0.03 -23.37 -43.56
CA MET A 246 -1.30 -23.20 -42.84
C MET A 246 -1.46 -21.76 -42.35
N ASP A 247 -2.65 -21.19 -42.57
CA ASP A 247 -3.03 -19.87 -42.06
C ASP A 247 -3.87 -19.96 -40.79
N PHE A 248 -3.59 -19.06 -39.86
CA PHE A 248 -4.40 -18.82 -38.68
C PHE A 248 -4.92 -17.38 -38.73
N THR A 249 -6.20 -17.21 -39.07
CA THR A 249 -6.84 -15.89 -39.09
C THR A 249 -7.05 -15.37 -37.68
N GLN A 250 -7.00 -14.04 -37.55
CA GLN A 250 -7.35 -13.34 -36.32
C GLN A 250 -8.71 -13.78 -35.78
N GLN A 251 -9.68 -14.05 -36.66
CA GLN A 251 -11.03 -14.48 -36.28
C GLN A 251 -11.05 -15.84 -35.57
N ARG A 252 -10.30 -16.83 -36.07
CA ARG A 252 -10.20 -18.17 -35.44
C ARG A 252 -9.52 -18.08 -34.08
N ILE A 253 -8.39 -17.37 -34.01
CA ILE A 253 -7.67 -17.14 -32.76
C ILE A 253 -8.57 -16.40 -31.77
N HIS A 254 -9.31 -15.37 -32.21
CA HIS A 254 -10.24 -14.63 -31.37
C HIS A 254 -11.38 -15.51 -30.83
N ALA A 255 -11.97 -16.38 -31.67
CA ALA A 255 -13.04 -17.28 -31.26
C ALA A 255 -12.58 -18.22 -30.13
N LEU A 256 -11.41 -18.85 -30.31
CA LEU A 256 -10.78 -19.70 -29.30
C LEU A 256 -10.50 -18.95 -27.99
N LEU A 257 -9.94 -17.74 -28.08
CA LEU A 257 -9.68 -16.89 -26.91
C LEU A 257 -10.98 -16.52 -26.19
N ASN A 258 -12.06 -16.25 -26.92
CA ASN A 258 -13.34 -15.87 -26.33
C ASN A 258 -14.03 -17.05 -25.62
N GLU A 259 -13.91 -18.26 -26.17
CA GLU A 259 -14.39 -19.49 -25.53
C GLU A 259 -13.61 -19.75 -24.23
N ALA A 260 -12.28 -19.69 -24.29
CA ALA A 260 -11.43 -19.85 -23.11
C ALA A 260 -11.65 -18.74 -22.06
N ARG A 261 -12.00 -17.51 -22.48
CA ARG A 261 -12.20 -16.36 -21.58
C ARG A 261 -13.28 -16.60 -20.53
N GLN A 262 -14.34 -17.36 -20.85
CA GLN A 262 -15.53 -17.47 -20.01
C GLN A 262 -15.26 -17.93 -18.56
N SER A 263 -14.06 -18.44 -18.28
CA SER A 263 -13.76 -19.03 -16.98
C SER A 263 -12.84 -18.21 -16.05
N TYR A 264 -11.95 -17.31 -16.52
CA TYR A 264 -10.90 -16.79 -15.60
C TYR A 264 -10.33 -15.36 -15.80
N LEU A 265 -10.37 -14.73 -16.99
CA LEU A 265 -9.70 -13.45 -17.25
C LEU A 265 -10.71 -12.34 -17.67
N GLN A 266 -10.89 -11.33 -16.82
CA GLN A 266 -11.75 -10.15 -17.12
C GLN A 266 -10.98 -8.96 -17.74
N GLY A 267 -9.70 -9.14 -18.02
CA GLY A 267 -8.83 -8.11 -18.63
C GLY A 267 -8.94 -8.02 -20.14
N LYS A 268 -8.23 -7.04 -20.70
CA LYS A 268 -7.91 -6.99 -22.13
C LYS A 268 -6.87 -8.07 -22.42
N LEU A 269 -7.18 -8.99 -23.32
CA LEU A 269 -6.22 -9.97 -23.81
C LEU A 269 -5.75 -9.54 -25.20
N LEU A 270 -4.45 -9.61 -25.43
CA LEU A 270 -3.78 -9.29 -26.68
C LEU A 270 -2.87 -10.45 -27.04
N ILE A 271 -2.80 -10.80 -28.31
CA ILE A 271 -1.67 -11.55 -28.85
C ILE A 271 -0.90 -10.59 -29.74
N VAL A 272 0.40 -10.47 -29.49
CA VAL A 272 1.29 -9.58 -30.23
C VAL A 272 2.47 -10.37 -30.78
N ASP A 273 2.97 -9.97 -31.95
CA ASP A 273 4.23 -10.51 -32.48
C ASP A 273 5.45 -9.94 -31.74
N ARG A 274 6.67 -10.31 -32.19
CA ARG A 274 7.93 -9.78 -31.64
C ARG A 274 8.10 -8.26 -31.76
N SER A 275 7.41 -7.65 -32.72
CA SER A 275 7.47 -6.23 -33.06
C SER A 275 6.32 -5.45 -32.41
N MET A 276 5.58 -6.06 -31.48
CA MET A 276 4.39 -5.52 -30.82
C MET A 276 3.23 -5.21 -31.77
N HIS A 277 3.21 -5.77 -32.98
CA HIS A 277 2.02 -5.71 -33.82
C HIS A 277 0.95 -6.65 -33.27
N GLU A 278 -0.26 -6.12 -33.16
CA GLU A 278 -1.39 -6.83 -32.60
C GLU A 278 -1.91 -7.88 -33.59
N ILE A 279 -1.80 -9.17 -33.25
CA ILE A 279 -2.34 -10.30 -34.03
C ILE A 279 -3.84 -10.46 -33.75
N THR A 280 -4.22 -10.37 -32.48
CA THR A 280 -5.62 -10.35 -32.08
C THR A 280 -5.82 -9.63 -30.76
N ARG A 281 -7.01 -9.08 -30.56
CA ARG A 281 -7.45 -8.48 -29.30
C ARG A 281 -8.78 -9.03 -28.86
N LEU A 282 -8.88 -9.27 -27.57
CA LEU A 282 -10.14 -9.51 -26.87
C LEU A 282 -10.32 -8.36 -25.88
N SER A 283 -11.12 -7.36 -26.28
CA SER A 283 -11.30 -6.15 -25.46
C SER A 283 -12.20 -6.41 -24.26
N ALA A 284 -11.84 -5.84 -23.11
CA ALA A 284 -12.73 -5.67 -21.98
C ALA A 284 -13.58 -4.38 -22.16
N LEU A 285 -14.76 -4.31 -21.53
CA LEU A 285 -15.57 -3.09 -21.49
C LEU A 285 -14.76 -1.94 -20.85
N HIS A 286 -14.61 -0.82 -21.58
CA HIS A 286 -13.90 0.43 -21.18
C HIS A 286 -12.38 0.32 -21.08
N ASP A 287 -11.72 0.17 -22.22
CA ASP A 287 -10.27 0.01 -22.30
C ASP A 287 -9.56 1.33 -22.67
N LYS A 288 -8.49 1.68 -21.96
CA LYS A 288 -7.57 2.76 -22.37
C LYS A 288 -6.36 2.11 -23.06
N PRO A 289 -5.95 2.57 -24.26
CA PRO A 289 -4.74 2.08 -24.91
C PRO A 289 -3.51 2.42 -24.06
N LEU A 290 -2.48 1.58 -24.17
CA LEU A 290 -1.16 1.89 -23.62
C LEU A 290 -0.62 3.13 -24.34
N THR A 291 0.06 3.99 -23.59
CA THR A 291 0.85 5.09 -24.18
C THR A 291 2.12 4.54 -24.83
N ASP A 292 2.69 5.28 -25.80
CA ASP A 292 3.90 4.86 -26.51
C ASP A 292 5.06 4.53 -25.56
N GLU A 293 5.22 5.30 -24.47
CA GLU A 293 6.23 5.04 -23.44
C GLU A 293 5.97 3.71 -22.70
N GLN A 294 4.71 3.42 -22.36
CA GLN A 294 4.34 2.18 -21.69
C GLN A 294 4.52 0.97 -22.62
N GLN A 295 4.21 1.12 -23.91
CA GLN A 295 4.42 0.08 -24.92
C GLN A 295 5.91 -0.23 -25.10
N ALA A 296 6.77 0.79 -25.21
CA ALA A 296 8.22 0.61 -25.33
C ALA A 296 8.83 -0.10 -24.11
N ARG A 297 8.39 0.26 -22.88
CA ARG A 297 8.84 -0.42 -21.66
C ARG A 297 8.39 -1.89 -21.61
N LEU A 298 7.15 -2.16 -22.01
CA LEU A 298 6.61 -3.52 -22.08
C LEU A 298 7.41 -4.37 -23.09
N GLU A 299 7.66 -3.83 -24.27
CA GLU A 299 8.46 -4.49 -25.32
C GLU A 299 9.86 -4.85 -24.81
N GLN A 300 10.55 -3.91 -24.15
CA GLN A 300 11.87 -4.15 -23.58
C GLN A 300 11.87 -5.31 -22.58
N GLN A 301 10.86 -5.37 -21.71
CA GLN A 301 10.72 -6.43 -20.70
C GLN A 301 10.39 -7.78 -21.33
N MET A 302 9.53 -7.82 -22.35
CA MET A 302 9.17 -9.04 -23.07
C MET A 302 10.35 -9.66 -23.82
N ARG A 303 11.30 -8.83 -24.30
CA ARG A 303 12.56 -9.30 -24.91
C ARG A 303 13.51 -9.94 -23.90
N LEU A 304 13.51 -9.45 -22.65
CA LEU A 304 14.39 -9.96 -21.58
C LEU A 304 13.81 -11.19 -20.89
N HIS A 305 12.49 -11.24 -20.72
CA HIS A 305 11.82 -12.28 -19.95
C HIS A 305 10.66 -12.88 -20.77
N PRO A 306 10.63 -14.22 -20.97
CA PRO A 306 9.58 -14.87 -21.76
C PRO A 306 8.21 -14.75 -21.10
N ALA A 307 8.14 -14.64 -19.78
CA ALA A 307 6.91 -14.37 -19.05
C ALA A 307 7.19 -13.40 -17.90
N GLY A 308 6.19 -12.59 -17.54
CA GLY A 308 6.36 -11.59 -16.50
C GLY A 308 5.08 -10.87 -16.15
N ILE A 309 5.17 -10.06 -15.09
CA ILE A 309 4.12 -9.14 -14.65
C ILE A 309 4.79 -7.81 -14.36
N MET A 310 4.17 -6.73 -14.79
CA MET A 310 4.61 -5.38 -14.47
C MET A 310 3.41 -4.44 -14.31
N ARG A 311 3.63 -3.34 -13.61
CA ARG A 311 2.64 -2.27 -13.48
C ARG A 311 2.98 -1.13 -14.43
N LEU A 312 2.03 -0.77 -15.29
CA LEU A 312 2.09 0.34 -16.22
C LEU A 312 1.04 1.39 -15.80
N GLY A 313 1.45 2.33 -14.96
CA GLY A 313 0.55 3.36 -14.40
C GLY A 313 -0.55 2.76 -13.52
N THR A 314 -1.80 2.82 -14.00
CA THR A 314 -2.98 2.24 -13.32
C THR A 314 -3.39 0.88 -13.88
N GLN A 315 -2.63 0.33 -14.83
CA GLN A 315 -2.86 -0.99 -15.40
C GLN A 315 -1.79 -1.98 -14.91
N PHE A 316 -2.21 -3.20 -14.61
CA PHE A 316 -1.35 -4.36 -14.43
C PHE A 316 -1.28 -5.11 -15.75
N THR A 317 -0.06 -5.40 -16.18
CA THR A 317 0.20 -6.08 -17.44
C THR A 317 1.00 -7.33 -17.16
N SER A 318 0.47 -8.45 -17.65
CA SER A 318 1.08 -9.77 -17.54
C SER A 318 1.31 -10.30 -18.94
N TRP A 319 2.42 -10.98 -19.18
CA TRP A 319 2.73 -11.57 -20.48
C TRP A 319 3.30 -12.98 -20.35
N SER A 320 3.09 -13.78 -21.38
CA SER A 320 3.74 -15.07 -21.57
C SER A 320 4.02 -15.29 -23.05
N LYS A 321 5.22 -15.77 -23.38
CA LYS A 321 5.60 -16.15 -24.74
C LYS A 321 4.94 -17.48 -25.09
N LEU A 322 4.38 -17.58 -26.30
CA LEU A 322 3.88 -18.84 -26.83
C LEU A 322 5.06 -19.76 -27.17
N THR A 323 4.89 -21.06 -26.95
CA THR A 323 5.96 -22.05 -27.16
C THR A 323 6.11 -22.35 -28.64
N ASN A 324 4.98 -22.49 -29.33
CA ASN A 324 4.92 -23.00 -30.70
C ASN A 324 4.87 -21.90 -31.75
N VAL A 325 4.50 -20.69 -31.36
CA VAL A 325 4.38 -19.51 -32.22
C VAL A 325 5.29 -18.42 -31.68
N ASP A 326 5.87 -17.64 -32.57
CA ASP A 326 6.74 -16.54 -32.20
C ASP A 326 5.98 -15.25 -31.80
N ALA A 327 5.07 -15.41 -30.85
CA ALA A 327 4.17 -14.38 -30.37
C ALA A 327 4.07 -14.41 -28.84
N TYR A 328 3.54 -13.33 -28.29
CA TYR A 328 3.32 -13.17 -26.87
C TYR A 328 1.84 -12.97 -26.57
N LEU A 329 1.36 -13.68 -25.57
CA LEU A 329 0.06 -13.46 -24.96
C LEU A 329 0.21 -12.40 -23.87
N VAL A 330 -0.50 -11.29 -23.99
CA VAL A 330 -0.45 -10.15 -23.07
C VAL A 330 -1.84 -9.91 -22.49
N ASN A 331 -1.95 -9.92 -21.16
CA ASN A 331 -3.18 -9.59 -20.44
C ASN A 331 -2.99 -8.27 -19.67
N ILE A 332 -3.87 -7.30 -19.94
CA ILE A 332 -3.86 -5.96 -19.36
C ILE A 332 -5.14 -5.76 -18.53
N GLN A 333 -4.99 -5.42 -17.26
CA GLN A 333 -6.10 -5.18 -16.33
C GLN A 333 -5.97 -3.82 -15.65
N SER A 334 -7.07 -3.07 -15.58
CA SER A 334 -7.08 -1.82 -14.82
C SER A 334 -7.17 -2.06 -13.31
N LEU A 335 -6.66 -1.13 -12.51
CA LEU A 335 -6.79 -1.16 -11.06
C LEU A 335 -8.26 -1.26 -10.60
N LYS A 336 -9.18 -0.60 -11.31
CA LYS A 336 -10.63 -0.67 -11.01
C LYS A 336 -11.18 -2.08 -11.19
N GLN A 337 -10.79 -2.76 -12.26
CA GLN A 337 -11.17 -4.16 -12.49
C GLN A 337 -10.53 -5.08 -11.44
N GLY A 338 -9.27 -4.84 -11.05
CA GLY A 338 -8.62 -5.55 -9.96
C GLY A 338 -9.33 -5.39 -8.61
N ILE A 339 -9.82 -4.19 -8.28
CA ILE A 339 -10.60 -3.93 -7.05
C ILE A 339 -11.98 -4.62 -7.11
N ALA A 340 -12.60 -4.70 -8.29
CA ALA A 340 -13.91 -5.33 -8.44
C ALA A 340 -13.89 -6.86 -8.23
N GLN A 341 -12.72 -7.50 -8.40
CA GLN A 341 -12.48 -8.93 -8.17
C GLN A 341 -12.58 -9.29 -6.68
N PRO A 342 -12.81 -10.58 -6.33
CA PRO A 342 -12.91 -11.03 -4.94
C PRO A 342 -11.72 -10.61 -4.07
N LEU A 343 -10.48 -10.78 -4.55
CA LEU A 343 -9.27 -10.35 -3.82
C LEU A 343 -9.25 -8.83 -3.59
N GLY A 344 -9.65 -8.05 -4.58
CA GLY A 344 -9.71 -6.59 -4.47
C GLY A 344 -10.72 -6.12 -3.42
N ARG A 345 -11.89 -6.78 -3.35
CA ARG A 345 -12.90 -6.50 -2.32
C ARG A 345 -12.41 -6.86 -0.92
N VAL A 346 -11.68 -7.97 -0.77
CA VAL A 346 -11.05 -8.35 0.50
C VAL A 346 -10.04 -7.29 0.93
N ALA A 347 -9.19 -6.80 0.03
CA ALA A 347 -8.24 -5.73 0.34
C ALA A 347 -8.94 -4.43 0.77
N LEU A 348 -10.02 -4.04 0.09
CA LEU A 348 -10.82 -2.85 0.45
C LEU A 348 -11.48 -3.02 1.82
N PHE A 349 -12.00 -4.21 2.11
CA PHE A 349 -12.59 -4.54 3.40
C PHE A 349 -11.55 -4.47 4.53
N LEU A 350 -10.37 -5.08 4.37
CA LEU A 350 -9.28 -5.02 5.35
C LEU A 350 -8.79 -3.58 5.60
N PHE A 351 -8.68 -2.78 4.54
CA PHE A 351 -8.34 -1.36 4.68
C PHE A 351 -9.43 -0.59 5.45
N GLY A 352 -10.71 -0.87 5.15
CA GLY A 352 -11.84 -0.25 5.83
C GLY A 352 -11.92 -0.63 7.32
N THR A 353 -11.70 -1.91 7.66
CA THR A 353 -11.66 -2.37 9.06
C THR A 353 -10.48 -1.79 9.82
N TRP A 354 -9.30 -1.71 9.19
CA TRP A 354 -8.15 -1.02 9.77
C TRP A 354 -8.43 0.48 10.02
N LEU A 355 -9.04 1.17 9.06
CA LEU A 355 -9.39 2.58 9.22
C LEU A 355 -10.38 2.78 10.39
N LEU A 356 -11.41 1.92 10.49
CA LEU A 356 -12.35 1.94 11.60
C LEU A 356 -11.63 1.70 12.95
N PHE A 357 -10.71 0.74 12.99
CA PHE A 357 -9.90 0.45 14.18
C PHE A 357 -9.04 1.64 14.59
N VAL A 358 -8.37 2.31 13.64
CA VAL A 358 -7.58 3.54 13.89
C VAL A 358 -8.46 4.66 14.44
N VAL A 359 -9.66 4.86 13.88
CA VAL A 359 -10.61 5.86 14.40
C VAL A 359 -11.03 5.54 15.84
N LEU A 360 -11.36 4.28 16.13
CA LEU A 360 -11.72 3.85 17.48
C LEU A 360 -10.55 4.03 18.47
N LEU A 361 -9.33 3.75 18.04
CA LEU A 361 -8.10 3.91 18.81
C LEU A 361 -7.83 5.40 19.12
N LEU A 362 -8.02 6.30 18.14
CA LEU A 362 -7.94 7.75 18.32
C LEU A 362 -9.00 8.27 19.31
N VAL A 363 -10.25 7.80 19.20
CA VAL A 363 -11.31 8.18 20.13
C VAL A 363 -10.99 7.70 21.55
N SER A 364 -10.55 6.45 21.69
CA SER A 364 -10.13 5.88 22.99
C SER A 364 -9.00 6.69 23.62
N HIS A 365 -7.97 7.04 22.84
CA HIS A 365 -6.88 7.89 23.30
C HIS A 365 -7.35 9.26 23.79
N GLN A 366 -8.23 9.91 23.03
CA GLN A 366 -8.81 11.21 23.42
C GLN A 366 -9.61 11.12 24.73
N VAL A 367 -10.40 10.05 24.91
CA VAL A 367 -11.20 9.83 26.12
C VAL A 367 -10.28 9.59 27.33
N ILE A 368 -9.32 8.67 27.23
CA ILE A 368 -8.38 8.34 28.30
C ILE A 368 -7.57 9.58 28.70
N PHE A 369 -7.06 10.31 27.71
CA PHE A 369 -6.28 11.52 27.97
C PHE A 369 -7.08 12.60 28.69
N ARG A 370 -8.34 12.83 28.30
CA ARG A 370 -9.25 13.74 28.99
C ARG A 370 -9.54 13.28 30.42
N LEU A 371 -9.73 11.97 30.63
CA LEU A 371 -10.00 11.40 31.94
C LEU A 371 -8.82 11.59 32.89
N VAL A 372 -7.60 11.26 32.46
CA VAL A 372 -6.38 11.42 33.27
C VAL A 372 -6.17 12.90 33.64
N ARG A 373 -6.35 13.83 32.68
CA ARG A 373 -6.27 15.27 32.95
C ARG A 373 -7.29 15.75 34.00
N ARG A 374 -8.54 15.29 33.91
CA ARG A 374 -9.59 15.65 34.88
C ARG A 374 -9.29 15.09 36.27
N MET A 375 -8.76 13.88 36.34
CA MET A 375 -8.41 13.25 37.60
C MET A 375 -7.25 13.97 38.29
N ASP A 376 -6.23 14.37 37.53
CA ASP A 376 -5.09 15.15 38.02
C ASP A 376 -5.50 16.54 38.55
N ASP A 377 -6.34 17.26 37.80
CA ASP A 377 -6.88 18.57 38.22
C ASP A 377 -7.77 18.46 39.48
N LEU A 378 -8.63 17.43 39.54
CA LEU A 378 -9.50 17.19 40.68
C LEU A 378 -8.68 16.81 41.93
N SER A 379 -7.69 15.93 41.79
CA SER A 379 -6.79 15.55 42.87
C SER A 379 -6.07 16.78 43.41
N SER A 380 -5.49 17.61 42.54
CA SER A 380 -4.80 18.84 42.92
C SER A 380 -5.70 19.83 43.68
N LYS A 381 -6.95 20.01 43.23
CA LYS A 381 -7.95 20.87 43.89
C LYS A 381 -8.36 20.34 45.26
N LEU A 382 -8.52 19.03 45.40
CA LEU A 382 -8.85 18.39 46.67
C LEU A 382 -7.70 18.52 47.66
N THR A 383 -6.46 18.26 47.24
CA THR A 383 -5.27 18.46 48.07
C THR A 383 -5.14 19.91 48.53
N TRP A 384 -5.38 20.88 47.65
CA TRP A 384 -5.34 22.29 48.05
C TRP A 384 -6.41 22.63 49.09
N ARG A 385 -7.67 22.22 48.88
CA ARG A 385 -8.75 22.47 49.85
C ARG A 385 -8.54 21.75 51.18
N ALA A 386 -7.95 20.57 51.15
CA ALA A 386 -7.66 19.78 52.34
C ALA A 386 -6.55 20.40 53.19
N ASN A 387 -5.61 21.15 52.59
CA ASN A 387 -4.40 21.62 53.27
C ASN A 387 -4.38 23.11 53.62
N TYR A 388 -5.16 23.95 52.94
CA TYR A 388 -5.10 25.41 53.11
C TYR A 388 -6.39 25.99 53.68
N ASP A 389 -6.27 27.01 54.51
CA ASP A 389 -7.40 27.81 54.99
C ASP A 389 -7.99 28.65 53.84
N GLY A 390 -9.30 28.55 53.65
CA GLY A 390 -9.98 29.16 52.49
C GLY A 390 -9.93 30.68 52.46
N MET A 391 -9.76 31.33 53.62
CA MET A 391 -9.72 32.79 53.76
C MET A 391 -8.29 33.32 53.66
N THR A 392 -7.37 32.78 54.48
CA THR A 392 -6.01 33.31 54.64
C THR A 392 -5.01 32.71 53.66
N ARG A 393 -5.34 31.57 53.02
CA ARG A 393 -4.45 30.77 52.16
C ARG A 393 -3.16 30.30 52.83
N LEU A 394 -3.06 30.40 54.15
CA LEU A 394 -2.06 29.71 54.95
C LEU A 394 -2.48 28.24 55.14
N LEU A 395 -1.60 27.41 55.69
CA LEU A 395 -1.99 26.04 56.05
C LEU A 395 -3.16 26.10 57.04
N ASN A 396 -4.13 25.20 56.87
CA ASN A 396 -5.11 24.99 57.93
C ASN A 396 -4.46 24.27 59.12
N ARG A 397 -5.15 24.26 60.26
CA ARG A 397 -4.67 23.65 61.50
C ARG A 397 -4.10 22.24 61.29
N ASN A 398 -4.84 21.36 60.63
CA ASN A 398 -4.43 19.95 60.47
C ASN A 398 -3.15 19.83 59.64
N ALA A 399 -3.13 20.45 58.45
CA ALA A 399 -1.97 20.39 57.56
C ALA A 399 -0.74 21.11 58.13
N PHE A 400 -0.94 22.16 58.92
CA PHE A 400 0.15 22.82 59.63
C PHE A 400 0.81 21.89 60.63
N PHE A 401 0.04 21.24 61.51
CA PHE A 401 0.61 20.35 62.52
C PHE A 401 1.26 19.11 61.94
N GLU A 402 0.67 18.52 60.88
CA GLU A 402 1.29 17.42 60.17
C GLU A 402 2.68 17.80 59.63
N GLN A 403 2.80 18.97 59.01
CA GLN A 403 4.09 19.48 58.53
C GLN A 403 5.04 19.88 59.66
N PHE A 404 4.51 20.45 60.74
CA PHE A 404 5.31 20.83 61.91
C PHE A 404 5.95 19.59 62.54
N VAL A 405 5.20 18.53 62.81
CA VAL A 405 5.73 17.27 63.36
C VAL A 405 6.80 16.67 62.43
N ALA A 406 6.57 16.69 61.12
CA ALA A 406 7.54 16.20 60.15
C ALA A 406 8.85 17.01 60.13
N LEU A 407 8.75 18.35 60.16
CA LEU A 407 9.90 19.25 60.23
C LEU A 407 10.64 19.09 61.56
N ALA A 408 9.91 18.98 62.67
CA ALA A 408 10.48 18.78 64.01
C ALA A 408 11.34 17.50 64.07
N ALA A 409 10.82 16.40 63.54
CA ALA A 409 11.56 15.15 63.42
C ALA A 409 12.81 15.29 62.53
N HIS A 410 12.70 16.02 61.41
CA HIS A 410 13.82 16.28 60.50
C HIS A 410 14.94 17.10 61.18
N ASN A 411 14.60 18.22 61.81
CA ASN A 411 15.56 19.09 62.50
C ASN A 411 16.22 18.38 63.69
N LYS A 412 15.47 17.54 64.44
CA LYS A 412 16.03 16.69 65.49
C LYS A 412 17.07 15.71 64.93
N GLN A 413 16.82 15.10 63.78
CA GLN A 413 17.77 14.18 63.15
C GLN A 413 19.03 14.91 62.67
N GLN A 414 18.90 16.12 62.14
CA GLN A 414 20.03 16.94 61.66
C GLN A 414 20.74 17.73 62.77
N GLN A 415 20.20 17.74 64.01
CA GLN A 415 20.70 18.54 65.13
C GLN A 415 20.81 20.04 64.79
N THR A 416 19.85 20.55 64.02
CA THR A 416 19.77 21.96 63.59
C THR A 416 18.69 22.69 64.38
N PRO A 417 18.90 23.97 64.77
CA PRO A 417 17.93 24.71 65.57
C PRO A 417 16.58 24.84 64.84
N MET A 418 15.49 24.91 65.60
CA MET A 418 14.15 25.16 65.10
C MET A 418 13.47 26.17 66.02
N ALA A 419 12.72 27.11 65.46
CA ALA A 419 11.94 28.04 66.25
C ALA A 419 10.45 28.03 65.87
N VAL A 420 9.60 28.35 66.84
CA VAL A 420 8.16 28.45 66.65
C VAL A 420 7.69 29.82 67.14
N ILE A 421 6.80 30.44 66.36
CA ILE A 421 6.20 31.74 66.70
C ILE A 421 4.69 31.54 66.76
N GLN A 422 4.11 31.72 67.94
CA GLN A 422 2.66 31.78 68.14
C GLN A 422 2.22 33.25 68.11
N LEU A 423 1.23 33.56 67.28
CA LEU A 423 0.77 34.92 66.98
C LEU A 423 -0.73 35.03 67.23
N ASP A 424 -1.17 36.18 67.74
CA ASP A 424 -2.59 36.51 67.89
C ASP A 424 -2.84 37.99 67.63
N VAL A 425 -3.96 38.28 66.95
CA VAL A 425 -4.35 39.64 66.57
C VAL A 425 -4.94 40.37 67.78
N ASP A 426 -4.28 41.45 68.19
CA ASP A 426 -4.70 42.21 69.36
C ASP A 426 -6.09 42.84 69.14
N HIS A 427 -6.95 42.72 70.14
CA HIS A 427 -8.30 43.31 70.15
C HIS A 427 -9.16 42.91 68.93
N PHE A 428 -8.96 41.71 68.36
CA PHE A 428 -9.69 41.26 67.18
C PHE A 428 -11.22 41.28 67.35
N LYS A 429 -11.73 40.91 68.53
CA LYS A 429 -13.15 41.02 68.85
C LYS A 429 -13.67 42.47 68.72
N ASN A 430 -12.91 43.45 69.19
CA ASN A 430 -13.28 44.87 69.06
C ASN A 430 -13.33 45.31 67.60
N VAL A 431 -12.44 44.77 66.75
CA VAL A 431 -12.49 45.03 65.29
C VAL A 431 -13.80 44.52 64.70
N ASN A 432 -14.19 43.28 65.03
CA ASN A 432 -15.47 42.71 64.59
C ASN A 432 -16.67 43.50 65.11
N ASP A 433 -16.65 43.88 66.39
CA ASP A 433 -17.76 44.59 67.04
C ASP A 433 -17.90 46.02 66.51
N THR A 434 -16.79 46.67 66.10
CA THR A 434 -16.79 48.07 65.62
C THR A 434 -17.02 48.19 64.12
N TRP A 435 -16.41 47.29 63.32
CA TRP A 435 -16.35 47.42 61.86
C TRP A 435 -17.06 46.29 61.13
N GLY A 436 -17.63 45.33 61.87
CA GLY A 436 -18.32 44.16 61.33
C GLY A 436 -17.36 43.03 60.92
N HIS A 437 -17.91 41.81 60.83
CA HIS A 437 -17.13 40.60 60.50
C HIS A 437 -16.38 40.68 59.17
N ALA A 438 -16.93 41.36 58.16
CA ALA A 438 -16.24 41.53 56.88
C ALA A 438 -14.91 42.31 57.00
N ALA A 439 -14.85 43.31 57.89
CA ALA A 439 -13.62 44.03 58.18
C ALA A 439 -12.63 43.17 59.00
N GLY A 440 -13.16 42.31 59.88
CA GLY A 440 -12.37 41.28 60.55
C GLY A 440 -11.72 40.28 59.60
N ASP A 441 -12.46 39.79 58.59
CA ASP A 441 -11.91 38.91 57.56
C ASP A 441 -10.79 39.60 56.77
N GLN A 442 -10.96 40.87 56.42
CA GLN A 442 -9.90 41.66 55.78
C GLN A 442 -8.67 41.83 56.67
N ALA A 443 -8.86 42.02 57.98
CA ALA A 443 -7.77 42.06 58.95
C ALA A 443 -6.99 40.74 58.96
N LEU A 444 -7.66 39.59 59.01
CA LEU A 444 -7.01 38.28 58.98
C LEU A 444 -6.29 37.99 57.66
N ILE A 445 -6.88 38.36 56.52
CA ILE A 445 -6.24 38.27 55.20
C ILE A 445 -4.96 39.14 55.18
N ARG A 446 -4.99 40.31 55.81
CA ARG A 446 -3.85 41.21 55.85
C ARG A 446 -2.73 40.67 56.73
N VAL A 447 -3.06 40.12 57.89
CA VAL A 447 -2.12 39.43 58.79
C VAL A 447 -1.45 38.28 58.05
N ALA A 448 -2.23 37.38 57.46
CA ALA A 448 -1.73 36.27 56.68
C ALA A 448 -0.81 36.72 55.53
N GLY A 449 -1.22 37.77 54.81
CA GLY A 449 -0.39 38.38 53.77
C GLY A 449 0.95 38.89 54.31
N VAL A 450 0.98 39.58 55.45
CA VAL A 450 2.23 40.05 56.07
C VAL A 450 3.11 38.87 56.49
N ILE A 451 2.53 37.82 57.07
CA ILE A 451 3.24 36.59 57.43
C ILE A 451 3.88 35.99 56.18
N SER A 452 3.11 35.65 55.14
CA SER A 452 3.63 34.99 53.93
C SER A 452 4.72 35.79 53.21
N HIS A 453 4.66 37.12 53.19
CA HIS A 453 5.69 37.97 52.55
C HIS A 453 6.96 38.15 53.40
N THR A 454 6.94 37.68 54.65
CA THR A 454 8.05 37.82 55.59
C THR A 454 8.84 36.53 55.77
N LEU A 455 8.25 35.40 55.38
CA LEU A 455 8.79 34.07 55.51
C LEU A 455 9.61 33.64 54.29
N ARG A 456 10.58 32.74 54.54
CA ARG A 456 11.40 32.07 53.54
C ARG A 456 10.60 30.91 52.91
N LYS A 457 11.16 30.31 51.86
CA LYS A 457 10.51 29.20 51.14
C LYS A 457 10.28 27.94 52.00
N TYR A 458 11.13 27.70 52.99
CA TYR A 458 11.12 26.50 53.85
C TYR A 458 10.40 26.72 55.18
N ASP A 459 10.03 27.96 55.48
CA ASP A 459 9.23 28.30 56.65
C ASP A 459 7.77 27.93 56.38
N ILE A 460 7.08 27.42 57.38
CA ILE A 460 5.65 27.11 57.27
C ILE A 460 4.84 28.01 58.20
N ALA A 461 3.65 28.40 57.75
CA ALA A 461 2.71 29.17 58.55
C ALA A 461 1.29 28.61 58.39
N GLY A 462 0.58 28.56 59.50
CA GLY A 462 -0.79 28.07 59.55
C GLY A 462 -1.69 28.96 60.38
N ARG A 463 -2.98 28.93 60.06
CA ARG A 463 -4.05 29.50 60.90
C ARG A 463 -4.57 28.39 61.81
N ILE A 464 -4.31 28.50 63.11
CA ILE A 464 -4.56 27.44 64.10
C ILE A 464 -5.90 27.63 64.82
N GLY A 465 -6.37 28.89 64.88
CA GLY A 465 -7.64 29.30 65.49
C GLY A 465 -8.32 30.42 64.69
N GLY A 466 -9.31 31.08 65.31
CA GLY A 466 -10.04 32.19 64.68
C GLY A 466 -9.11 33.32 64.25
N GLU A 467 -8.36 33.85 65.20
CA GLU A 467 -7.43 34.98 65.07
C GLU A 467 -5.97 34.59 65.37
N GLU A 468 -5.73 33.29 65.55
CA GLU A 468 -4.44 32.72 65.96
C GLU A 468 -3.69 32.13 64.78
N PHE A 469 -2.42 32.51 64.66
CA PHE A 469 -1.49 32.02 63.66
C PHE A 469 -0.28 31.39 64.32
N CYS A 470 0.29 30.38 63.67
CA CYS A 470 1.53 29.77 64.11
C CYS A 470 2.50 29.65 62.94
N ILE A 471 3.78 29.83 63.24
CA ILE A 471 4.87 29.79 62.25
C ILE A 471 5.94 28.87 62.79
N VAL A 472 6.45 27.98 61.94
CA VAL A 472 7.63 27.16 62.22
C VAL A 472 8.75 27.62 61.31
N LEU A 473 9.91 27.87 61.90
CA LEU A 473 11.14 28.32 61.24
C LEU A 473 12.21 27.23 61.42
N PRO A 474 12.37 26.32 60.45
CA PRO A 474 13.47 25.36 60.46
C PRO A 474 14.82 26.08 60.38
N GLU A 475 15.85 25.46 60.96
CA GLU A 475 17.25 25.94 60.90
C GLU A 475 17.40 27.40 61.39
N THR A 476 16.60 27.78 62.39
CA THR A 476 16.52 29.16 62.87
C THR A 476 16.66 29.20 64.39
N THR A 477 17.57 30.04 64.87
CA THR A 477 17.82 30.28 66.31
C THR A 477 16.68 31.09 66.94
N LEU A 478 16.57 31.08 68.27
CA LEU A 478 15.60 31.88 69.01
C LEU A 478 15.76 33.39 68.72
N ALA A 479 17.00 33.87 68.63
CA ALA A 479 17.30 35.28 68.36
C ALA A 479 16.83 35.69 66.96
N ASP A 480 17.11 34.87 65.94
CA ASP A 480 16.67 35.13 64.57
C ASP A 480 15.14 35.05 64.44
N ALA A 481 14.51 34.09 65.10
CA ALA A 481 13.06 33.96 65.13
C ALA A 481 12.39 35.16 65.80
N SER A 482 12.99 35.69 66.86
CA SER A 482 12.52 36.92 67.53
C SER A 482 12.60 38.12 66.58
N ALA A 483 13.65 38.24 65.79
CA ALA A 483 13.75 39.27 64.76
C ALA A 483 12.70 39.10 63.64
N VAL A 484 12.38 37.86 63.27
CA VAL A 484 11.29 37.57 62.31
C VAL A 484 9.93 37.99 62.89
N ALA A 485 9.64 37.63 64.14
CA ALA A 485 8.41 38.01 64.82
C ALA A 485 8.27 39.53 64.94
N GLU A 486 9.33 40.25 65.31
CA GLU A 486 9.34 41.72 65.38
C GLU A 486 9.13 42.36 64.01
N ARG A 487 9.72 41.78 62.96
CA ARG A 487 9.52 42.24 61.58
C ARG A 487 8.08 42.06 61.13
N ILE A 488 7.42 40.95 61.49
CA ILE A 488 5.99 40.72 61.21
C ILE A 488 5.15 41.76 61.96
N ARG A 489 5.39 41.93 63.26
CA ARG A 489 4.66 42.87 64.12
C ARG A 489 4.77 44.31 63.62
N THR A 490 5.98 44.80 63.38
CA THR A 490 6.25 46.17 62.91
C THR A 490 5.65 46.42 61.52
N ARG A 491 5.77 45.47 60.59
CA ARG A 491 5.15 45.58 59.25
C ARG A 491 3.63 45.60 59.30
N LEU A 492 3.02 44.86 60.23
CA LEU A 492 1.58 44.87 60.41
C LEU A 492 1.12 46.21 61.02
N ALA A 493 1.77 46.65 62.10
CA ALA A 493 1.43 47.90 62.78
C ALA A 493 1.58 49.14 61.88
N ALA A 494 2.48 49.10 60.89
CA ALA A 494 2.66 50.17 59.91
C ALA A 494 1.62 50.17 58.77
N LYS A 495 0.72 49.17 58.68
CA LYS A 495 -0.29 49.07 57.63
C LYS A 495 -1.67 49.48 58.14
N THR A 496 -2.33 50.34 57.39
CA THR A 496 -3.75 50.66 57.57
C THR A 496 -4.62 49.76 56.69
N ILE A 497 -5.77 49.34 57.21
CA ILE A 497 -6.79 48.58 56.49
C ILE A 497 -7.95 49.53 56.19
N LEU A 498 -8.34 49.60 54.92
CA LEU A 498 -9.44 50.44 54.44
C LEU A 498 -10.76 49.69 54.61
N VAL A 499 -11.70 50.25 55.36
CA VAL A 499 -13.06 49.70 55.53
C VAL A 499 -13.96 50.24 54.42
N ASN A 500 -14.03 51.56 54.32
CA ASN A 500 -14.82 52.33 53.34
C ASN A 500 -13.97 53.51 52.80
N CYS A 501 -14.45 54.24 51.79
CA CYS A 501 -13.72 55.34 51.15
C CYS A 501 -13.11 56.39 52.11
N ASN A 502 -13.71 56.58 53.29
CA ASN A 502 -13.29 57.58 54.29
C ASN A 502 -12.87 56.98 55.65
N SER A 503 -12.76 55.64 55.79
CA SER A 503 -12.51 55.00 57.09
C SER A 503 -11.42 53.95 57.00
N THR A 504 -10.38 54.11 57.81
CA THR A 504 -9.28 53.14 57.97
C THR A 504 -9.09 52.78 59.44
N PHE A 505 -8.69 51.54 59.73
CA PHE A 505 -8.21 51.14 61.05
C PHE A 505 -6.83 50.48 60.94
N SER A 506 -6.13 50.41 62.06
CA SER A 506 -4.86 49.70 62.18
C SER A 506 -5.03 48.57 63.18
N ILE A 507 -4.28 47.50 62.98
CA ILE A 507 -4.24 46.36 63.89
C ILE A 507 -2.81 46.10 64.32
N THR A 508 -2.67 45.58 65.53
CA THR A 508 -1.40 45.07 66.06
C THR A 508 -1.54 43.59 66.34
N LEU A 509 -0.42 42.93 66.55
CA LEU A 509 -0.39 41.55 67.01
C LEU A 509 0.60 41.42 68.16
N SER A 510 0.35 40.43 68.99
CA SER A 510 1.28 39.96 70.00
C SER A 510 1.88 38.64 69.52
N ALA A 511 3.14 38.37 69.89
CA ALA A 511 3.84 37.15 69.51
C ALA A 511 4.59 36.53 70.69
N GLY A 512 4.53 35.21 70.80
CA GLY A 512 5.42 34.42 71.64
C GLY A 512 6.36 33.58 70.78
N VAL A 513 7.65 33.59 71.09
CA VAL A 513 8.70 32.90 70.32
C VAL A 513 9.37 31.86 71.21
N THR A 514 9.60 30.67 70.68
CA THR A 514 10.31 29.57 71.34
C THR A 514 11.37 28.98 70.40
N GLY A 515 12.46 28.46 70.96
CA GLY A 515 13.53 27.80 70.22
C GLY A 515 13.85 26.43 70.80
N SER A 516 14.09 25.45 69.93
CA SER A 516 14.48 24.08 70.33
C SER A 516 15.80 24.04 71.09
N GLU A 517 16.69 24.99 70.84
CA GLU A 517 18.00 25.10 71.50
C GLU A 517 17.91 25.48 72.99
N GLU A 518 16.79 26.03 73.46
CA GLU A 518 16.63 26.46 74.85
C GLU A 518 16.60 25.28 75.83
N GLN A 519 15.95 24.18 75.43
CA GLN A 519 15.76 22.98 76.25
C GLN A 519 16.29 21.71 75.58
N GLY A 520 16.84 21.82 74.36
CA GLY A 520 17.18 20.66 73.53
C GLY A 520 15.96 19.85 73.08
N ASP A 521 14.77 20.47 73.11
CA ASP A 521 13.50 19.82 72.81
C ASP A 521 13.02 20.17 71.40
N TYR A 522 12.61 19.14 70.67
CA TYR A 522 12.09 19.24 69.31
C TYR A 522 10.63 18.78 69.23
N ASP A 523 10.01 18.43 70.35
CA ASP A 523 8.61 18.03 70.36
C ASP A 523 7.69 19.21 69.98
N ALA A 524 6.83 18.99 68.98
CA ALA A 524 6.02 20.04 68.39
C ALA A 524 5.00 20.62 69.39
N GLU A 525 4.40 19.78 70.24
CA GLU A 525 3.42 20.20 71.24
C GLU A 525 4.10 21.01 72.36
N SER A 526 5.25 20.54 72.85
CA SER A 526 6.05 21.22 73.86
C SER A 526 6.55 22.61 73.42
N LEU A 527 7.10 22.68 72.20
CA LEU A 527 7.55 23.95 71.61
C LEU A 527 6.36 24.91 71.47
N GLN A 528 5.25 24.47 70.89
CA GLN A 528 4.08 25.31 70.73
C GLN A 528 3.53 25.80 72.07
N ALA A 529 3.41 24.93 73.08
CA ALA A 529 2.94 25.30 74.41
C ALA A 529 3.81 26.39 75.05
N THR A 530 5.14 26.33 74.83
CA THR A 530 6.06 27.36 75.29
C THR A 530 5.86 28.68 74.56
N ALA A 531 5.68 28.66 73.24
CA ALA A 531 5.36 29.86 72.47
C ALA A 531 4.00 30.47 72.88
N ASP A 532 2.99 29.65 73.17
CA ASP A 532 1.67 30.13 73.63
C ASP A 532 1.74 30.81 75.01
N ARG A 533 2.50 30.23 75.94
CA ARG A 533 2.78 30.86 77.26
C ARG A 533 3.44 32.23 77.10
N ARG A 534 4.37 32.37 76.17
CA ARG A 534 5.05 33.65 75.86
C ARG A 534 4.12 34.63 75.14
N LEU A 535 3.23 34.16 74.28
CA LEU A 535 2.19 34.98 73.67
C LEU A 535 1.25 35.54 74.75
N TYR A 536 0.88 34.72 75.74
CA TYR A 536 0.09 35.18 76.88
C TYR A 536 0.82 36.28 77.67
N GLN A 537 2.12 36.13 77.92
CA GLN A 537 2.96 37.18 78.54
C GLN A 537 3.00 38.47 77.71
N ALA A 538 3.09 38.37 76.38
CA ALA A 538 3.04 39.53 75.49
C ALA A 538 1.69 40.26 75.61
N LYS A 539 0.58 39.51 75.67
CA LYS A 539 -0.78 40.05 75.84
C LYS A 539 -0.96 40.74 77.19
N THR A 540 -0.50 40.15 78.29
CA THR A 540 -0.65 40.72 79.64
C THR A 540 0.30 41.89 79.91
N SER A 541 1.45 41.93 79.24
CA SER A 541 2.42 43.01 79.42
C SER A 541 2.08 44.30 78.66
N GLY A 542 0.95 44.34 77.94
CA GLY A 542 0.47 45.53 77.23
C GLY A 542 0.32 45.38 75.72
N ARG A 543 0.33 44.13 75.20
CA ARG A 543 0.12 43.80 73.77
C ARG A 543 1.14 44.43 72.82
N ASN A 544 0.94 44.26 71.52
CA ASN A 544 1.79 44.78 70.43
C ASN A 544 3.28 44.58 70.69
N ARG A 545 3.68 43.37 71.06
CA ARG A 545 5.06 43.03 71.39
C ARG A 545 5.38 41.56 71.14
N VAL A 546 6.67 41.28 71.06
CA VAL A 546 7.22 39.93 71.01
C VAL A 546 7.80 39.56 72.38
N CYS A 547 7.48 38.37 72.87
CA CYS A 547 8.10 37.79 74.06
C CYS A 547 8.87 36.53 73.68
N ALA A 548 10.18 36.52 73.95
CA ALA A 548 11.09 35.40 73.69
C ALA A 548 11.77 34.88 74.97
N GLU A 549 11.68 35.61 76.08
CA GLU A 549 12.28 35.26 77.36
C GLU A 549 11.19 35.15 78.43
N GLY A 550 11.18 34.06 79.20
CA GLY A 550 10.14 33.80 80.20
C GLY A 550 10.24 32.48 80.94
#